data_AF-A0A2B4RT99-F1
#
_entry.id   AF-A0A2B4RT99-F1
#
_cell.length_a   1.000
_cell.length_b   1.000
_cell.length_c   1.000
_cell.angle_alpha   90.00
_cell.angle_beta   90.00
_cell.angle_gamma   90.00
#
_symmetry.space_group_name_H-M   'P 1'
#
loop_
_entity.id
_entity.type
_entity.pdbx_description
1 polymer ?
#
loop_
_entity_poly.entity_id
_entity_poly.type
_entity_poly.pdbx_seq_one_letter_code
_entity_poly.pdbx_strand_id
1 'polypeptide(L)'
;MNTQLLCIRFSDYKDARGRTPLMHAALNGNVQAVKGLIKRGADLSLKDKKGWNALHFAADAIDTDVIDLILTHMPNIESKAAAGSTPLIIAVRFAKMQSVKHLLERGANPLTGDNDGQDSLVHALSRDYDVLDLLLSHVAKSKNFELTFVGSSPGEHRKVEQWFLNNTCINRNQLTVRGYCCDPEELKMMFYQSDLVALPSRTEGFGLVALEAISGCIPVLVSCESGVAEALKEVEGGCSFIMESDGDAQEWAQRIREMSELSAEERDANAVKLRENYRKVYP
;
A
#
# COMPACT_ATOMS: atom_id res chain seq x y z
N MET A 1 -19.42 18.05 47.64
CA MET A 1 -18.29 18.25 46.71
C MET A 1 -18.17 17.03 45.83
N ASN A 2 -18.27 17.20 44.51
CA ASN A 2 -18.39 16.11 43.55
C ASN A 2 -17.00 15.48 43.31
N THR A 3 -16.73 14.30 43.89
CA THR A 3 -15.41 13.64 43.84
C THR A 3 -14.96 13.33 42.41
N GLN A 4 -15.89 13.13 41.47
CA GLN A 4 -15.59 13.01 40.04
C GLN A 4 -14.93 14.26 39.44
N LEU A 5 -15.40 15.47 39.78
CA LEU A 5 -14.84 16.73 39.29
C LEU A 5 -13.42 17.01 39.84
N LEU A 6 -13.13 16.52 41.05
CA LEU A 6 -11.79 16.60 41.65
C LEU A 6 -10.82 15.60 40.99
N CYS A 7 -11.26 14.38 40.69
CA CYS A 7 -10.44 13.39 40.00
C CYS A 7 -10.08 13.80 38.56
N ILE A 8 -11.03 14.38 37.80
CA ILE A 8 -10.78 14.89 36.44
C ILE A 8 -9.70 16.00 36.47
N ARG A 9 -9.71 16.87 37.49
CA ARG A 9 -8.72 17.95 37.62
C ARG A 9 -7.28 17.47 37.82
N PHE A 10 -7.04 16.27 38.35
CA PHE A 10 -5.69 15.75 38.56
C PHE A 10 -5.16 14.93 37.37
N SER A 11 -6.03 14.22 36.65
CA SER A 11 -5.62 13.40 35.49
C SER A 11 -5.12 14.23 34.30
N ASP A 12 -5.55 15.50 34.22
CA ASP A 12 -5.22 16.40 33.12
C ASP A 12 -4.24 17.52 33.51
N TYR A 13 -3.68 17.45 34.73
CA TYR A 13 -2.66 18.41 35.17
C TYR A 13 -1.46 18.38 34.24
N LYS A 14 -0.95 19.55 33.85
CA LYS A 14 0.17 19.67 32.92
C LYS A 14 1.46 20.05 33.63
N ASP A 15 2.54 19.33 33.32
CA ASP A 15 3.88 19.74 33.74
C ASP A 15 4.34 21.02 33.01
N ALA A 16 5.54 21.50 33.31
CA ALA A 16 6.11 22.70 32.68
C ALA A 16 6.27 22.59 31.15
N ARG A 17 6.22 21.38 30.57
CA ARG A 17 6.27 21.12 29.13
C ARG A 17 4.87 20.93 28.52
N GLY A 18 3.81 21.05 29.33
CA GLY A 18 2.43 20.86 28.88
C GLY A 18 1.98 19.40 28.92
N ARG A 19 2.76 18.49 29.51
CA ARG A 19 2.48 17.05 29.46
C ARG A 19 1.57 16.61 30.58
N THR A 20 0.58 15.79 30.25
CA THR A 20 -0.35 15.20 31.21
C THR A 20 0.19 13.88 31.78
N PRO A 21 -0.32 13.41 32.93
CA PRO A 21 -0.07 12.05 33.42
C PRO A 21 -0.27 10.97 32.36
N LEU A 22 -1.27 11.11 31.48
CA LEU A 22 -1.54 10.15 30.41
C LEU A 22 -0.39 10.10 29.38
N MET A 23 0.16 11.25 29.00
CA MET A 23 1.31 11.32 28.09
C MET A 23 2.56 10.67 28.69
N HIS A 24 2.80 10.86 30.00
CA HIS A 24 3.89 10.18 30.69
C HIS A 24 3.67 8.66 30.79
N ALA A 25 2.45 8.23 31.07
CA ALA A 25 2.11 6.80 31.09
C ALA A 25 2.29 6.16 29.71
N ALA A 26 1.86 6.85 28.64
CA ALA A 26 2.01 6.44 27.25
C ALA A 26 3.50 6.31 26.86
N LEU A 27 4.33 7.33 27.15
CA LEU A 27 5.77 7.31 26.85
C LEU A 27 6.49 6.13 27.53
N ASN A 28 6.10 5.80 28.76
CA ASN A 28 6.70 4.69 29.50
C ASN A 28 6.15 3.31 29.09
N GLY A 29 5.19 3.24 28.16
CA GLY A 29 4.54 1.98 27.79
C GLY A 29 3.72 1.36 28.92
N ASN A 30 3.33 2.13 29.95
CA ASN A 30 2.65 1.58 31.12
C ASN A 30 1.15 1.41 30.85
N VAL A 31 0.78 0.27 30.24
CA VAL A 31 -0.60 -0.09 29.87
C VAL A 31 -1.56 0.05 31.05
N GLN A 32 -1.18 -0.39 32.25
CA GLN A 32 -2.07 -0.33 33.42
C GLN A 32 -2.33 1.12 33.88
N ALA A 33 -1.31 1.97 33.86
CA ALA A 33 -1.47 3.39 34.17
C ALA A 33 -2.34 4.09 33.11
N VAL A 34 -2.14 3.80 31.82
CA VAL A 34 -2.97 4.32 30.73
C VAL A 34 -4.44 3.90 30.93
N LYS A 35 -4.72 2.61 31.14
CA LYS A 35 -6.09 2.12 31.43
C LYS A 35 -6.71 2.83 32.63
N GLY A 36 -5.94 2.96 33.72
CA GLY A 36 -6.40 3.60 34.95
C GLY A 36 -6.71 5.09 34.82
N LEU A 37 -5.96 5.80 33.97
CA LEU A 37 -6.16 7.23 33.68
C LEU A 37 -7.35 7.45 32.74
N ILE A 38 -7.48 6.63 31.69
CA ILE A 38 -8.64 6.68 30.78
C ILE A 38 -9.94 6.41 31.55
N LYS A 39 -9.95 5.37 32.42
CA LYS A 39 -11.11 5.05 33.26
C LYS A 39 -11.49 6.19 34.22
N ARG A 40 -10.54 7.05 34.59
CA ARG A 40 -10.76 8.23 35.43
C ARG A 40 -11.17 9.48 34.66
N GLY A 41 -11.30 9.39 33.33
CA GLY A 41 -11.74 10.49 32.48
C GLY A 41 -10.60 11.41 32.03
N ALA A 42 -9.36 10.92 31.91
CA ALA A 42 -8.28 11.69 31.32
C ALA A 42 -8.65 12.13 29.88
N ASP A 43 -8.38 13.39 29.54
CA ASP A 43 -8.66 13.94 28.23
C ASP A 43 -7.51 13.61 27.25
N LEU A 44 -7.80 12.70 26.32
CA LEU A 44 -6.88 12.26 25.27
C LEU A 44 -6.60 13.36 24.23
N SER A 45 -7.50 14.34 24.07
CA SER A 45 -7.35 15.41 23.08
C SER A 45 -6.24 16.41 23.44
N LEU A 46 -5.81 16.41 24.70
CA LEU A 46 -4.79 17.31 25.20
C LEU A 46 -3.46 17.10 24.48
N LYS A 47 -2.79 18.22 24.24
CA LYS A 47 -1.46 18.29 23.62
C LYS A 47 -0.47 19.00 24.54
N ASP A 48 0.80 18.59 24.44
CA ASP A 48 1.93 19.28 25.05
C ASP A 48 2.33 20.54 24.26
N LYS A 49 3.37 21.25 24.69
CA LYS A 49 3.83 22.48 24.02
C LYS A 49 4.35 22.26 22.58
N LYS A 50 4.69 21.03 22.20
CA LYS A 50 5.08 20.66 20.83
C LYS A 50 3.89 20.16 20.01
N GLY A 51 2.68 20.21 20.57
CA GLY A 51 1.48 19.68 19.94
C GLY A 51 1.37 18.15 20.01
N TRP A 52 2.19 17.47 20.80
CA TRP A 52 2.13 16.01 20.93
C TRP A 52 0.98 15.61 21.85
N ASN A 53 0.12 14.72 21.38
CA ASN A 53 -0.88 14.04 22.21
C ASN A 53 -0.33 12.71 22.76
N ALA A 54 -1.14 11.97 23.52
CA ALA A 54 -0.75 10.68 24.09
C ALA A 54 -0.26 9.65 23.03
N LEU A 55 -0.83 9.66 21.82
CA LEU A 55 -0.45 8.73 20.75
C LEU A 55 0.96 9.01 20.21
N HIS A 56 1.38 10.27 20.11
CA HIS A 56 2.76 10.62 19.74
C HIS A 56 3.76 10.11 20.78
N PHE A 57 3.42 10.20 22.07
CA PHE A 57 4.27 9.66 23.14
C PHE A 57 4.29 8.13 23.15
N ALA A 58 3.17 7.47 22.87
CA ALA A 58 3.11 6.02 22.71
C ALA A 58 3.96 5.53 21.52
N ALA A 59 4.03 6.30 20.43
CA ALA A 59 4.88 5.98 19.30
C ALA A 59 6.40 6.00 19.64
N ASP A 60 6.80 6.79 20.64
CA ASP A 60 8.15 6.82 21.21
C ASP A 60 8.36 5.79 22.34
N ALA A 61 7.31 5.06 22.74
CA ALA A 61 7.38 4.10 23.83
C ALA A 61 8.07 2.79 23.43
N ILE A 62 8.36 1.95 24.43
CA ILE A 62 8.94 0.61 24.26
C ILE A 62 7.84 -0.42 23.96
N ASP A 63 6.70 -0.29 24.64
CA ASP A 63 5.57 -1.21 24.55
C ASP A 63 4.53 -0.66 23.56
N THR A 64 4.12 -1.45 22.57
CA THR A 64 3.15 -1.03 21.55
C THR A 64 1.70 -1.25 21.98
N ASP A 65 1.43 -2.00 23.06
CA ASP A 65 0.07 -2.23 23.56
C ASP A 65 -0.63 -0.93 23.98
N VAL A 66 0.14 0.09 24.39
CA VAL A 66 -0.41 1.42 24.69
C VAL A 66 -0.94 2.13 23.45
N ILE A 67 -0.39 1.86 22.26
CA ILE A 67 -0.86 2.43 20.98
C ILE A 67 -2.30 1.96 20.75
N ASP A 68 -2.57 0.67 20.92
CA ASP A 68 -3.89 0.07 20.72
C ASP A 68 -4.93 0.61 21.67
N LEU A 69 -4.55 0.65 22.93
CA LEU A 69 -5.40 1.17 23.99
C LEU A 69 -5.77 2.63 23.74
N ILE A 70 -4.80 3.45 23.31
CA ILE A 70 -5.06 4.86 22.98
C ILE A 70 -5.94 4.96 21.72
N LEU A 71 -5.66 4.19 20.66
CA LEU A 71 -6.44 4.21 19.41
C LEU A 71 -7.90 3.77 19.61
N THR A 72 -8.17 2.90 20.59
CA THR A 72 -9.55 2.51 20.96
C THR A 72 -10.39 3.70 21.44
N HIS A 73 -9.75 4.73 22.02
CA HIS A 73 -10.41 5.92 22.55
C HIS A 73 -10.14 7.19 21.74
N MET A 74 -9.12 7.17 20.87
CA MET A 74 -8.78 8.22 19.92
C MET A 74 -8.43 7.59 18.57
N PRO A 75 -9.39 7.36 17.68
CA PRO A 75 -9.17 6.59 16.44
C PRO A 75 -8.38 7.35 15.36
N ASN A 76 -7.92 8.58 15.63
CA ASN A 76 -7.15 9.36 14.66
C ASN A 76 -5.66 9.00 14.73
N ILE A 77 -5.26 7.96 14.00
CA ILE A 77 -3.86 7.52 13.88
C ILE A 77 -2.96 8.57 13.20
N GLU A 78 -3.53 9.43 12.35
CA GLU A 78 -2.83 10.48 11.60
C GLU A 78 -2.81 11.83 12.34
N SER A 79 -3.00 11.84 13.65
CA SER A 79 -3.03 13.09 14.44
C SER A 79 -1.72 13.87 14.26
N LYS A 80 -1.80 15.16 13.92
CA LYS A 80 -0.60 15.98 13.68
C LYS A 80 -0.15 16.77 14.92
N ALA A 81 1.16 16.73 15.19
CA ALA A 81 1.86 17.62 16.10
C ALA A 81 1.96 19.05 15.55
N ALA A 82 2.54 19.99 16.31
CA ALA A 82 2.68 21.38 15.88
C ALA A 82 3.54 21.53 14.61
N ALA A 83 4.54 20.67 14.44
CA ALA A 83 5.38 20.60 13.24
C ALA A 83 4.75 19.75 12.10
N GLY A 84 3.51 19.28 12.26
CA GLY A 84 2.85 18.43 11.28
C GLY A 84 3.20 16.94 11.38
N SER A 85 4.19 16.56 12.22
CA SER A 85 4.59 15.16 12.40
C SER A 85 3.45 14.30 12.91
N THR A 86 3.23 13.15 12.29
CA THR A 86 2.32 12.09 12.73
C THR A 86 3.00 11.19 13.77
N PRO A 87 2.25 10.34 14.51
CA PRO A 87 2.84 9.34 15.39
C PRO A 87 3.84 8.42 14.66
N LEU A 88 3.56 8.05 13.40
CA LEU A 88 4.49 7.24 12.59
C LEU A 88 5.81 7.98 12.33
N ILE A 89 5.74 9.26 11.94
CA ILE A 89 6.96 10.09 11.78
C ILE A 89 7.74 10.16 13.09
N ILE A 90 7.07 10.26 14.24
CA ILE A 90 7.75 10.22 15.55
C ILE A 90 8.45 8.88 15.77
N ALA A 91 7.77 7.75 15.58
CA ALA A 91 8.37 6.43 15.73
C ALA A 91 9.62 6.26 14.84
N VAL A 92 9.55 6.70 13.58
CA VAL A 92 10.68 6.68 12.63
C VAL A 92 11.82 7.58 13.12
N ARG A 93 11.52 8.82 13.51
CA ARG A 93 12.54 9.77 14.00
C ARG A 93 13.26 9.30 15.26
N PHE A 94 12.65 8.43 16.06
CA PHE A 94 13.27 7.84 17.25
C PHE A 94 13.70 6.38 17.06
N ALA A 95 13.71 5.88 15.82
CA ALA A 95 14.09 4.52 15.45
C ALA A 95 13.37 3.43 16.26
N LYS A 96 12.06 3.63 16.50
CA LYS A 96 11.21 2.71 17.26
C LYS A 96 10.62 1.64 16.35
N MET A 97 11.45 0.68 15.96
CA MET A 97 11.08 -0.37 14.98
C MET A 97 9.74 -1.04 15.28
N GLN A 98 9.51 -1.43 16.54
CA GLN A 98 8.26 -2.09 16.93
C GLN A 98 7.05 -1.15 16.77
N SER A 99 7.17 0.10 17.21
CA SER A 99 6.12 1.11 17.02
C SER A 99 5.87 1.42 15.54
N VAL A 100 6.91 1.49 14.70
CA VAL A 100 6.76 1.68 13.24
C VAL A 100 5.94 0.54 12.66
N LYS A 101 6.35 -0.72 12.89
CA LYS A 101 5.63 -1.89 12.40
C LYS A 101 4.18 -1.91 12.86
N HIS A 102 3.96 -1.66 14.15
CA HIS A 102 2.63 -1.71 14.75
C HIS A 102 1.71 -0.60 14.22
N LEU A 103 2.21 0.63 14.05
CA LEU A 103 1.43 1.72 13.47
C LEU A 103 1.06 1.45 12.00
N LEU A 104 1.97 0.89 11.22
CA LEU A 104 1.70 0.47 9.83
C LEU A 104 0.64 -0.64 9.77
N GLU A 105 0.70 -1.64 10.65
CA GLU A 105 -0.33 -2.70 10.77
C GLU A 105 -1.71 -2.14 11.14
N ARG A 106 -1.76 -0.97 11.80
CA ARG A 106 -3.00 -0.24 12.13
C ARG A 106 -3.41 0.80 11.10
N GLY A 107 -2.76 0.81 9.93
CA GLY A 107 -3.13 1.63 8.79
C GLY A 107 -2.60 3.06 8.82
N ALA A 108 -1.52 3.32 9.59
CA ALA A 108 -0.82 4.60 9.49
C ALA A 108 -0.22 4.76 8.08
N ASN A 109 -0.35 5.93 7.48
CA ASN A 109 0.15 6.17 6.13
C ASN A 109 1.60 6.68 6.17
N PRO A 110 2.59 5.92 5.66
CA PRO A 110 3.99 6.35 5.63
C PRO A 110 4.24 7.57 4.73
N LEU A 111 3.34 7.85 3.79
CA LEU A 111 3.42 8.97 2.84
C LEU A 111 2.77 10.26 3.35
N THR A 112 2.18 10.26 4.55
CA THR A 112 1.66 11.50 5.15
C THR A 112 2.82 12.43 5.51
N GLY A 113 2.91 13.56 4.80
CA GLY A 113 3.92 14.59 5.06
C GLY A 113 3.63 15.44 6.31
N ASP A 114 4.71 15.87 6.96
CA ASP A 114 4.70 16.92 7.97
C ASP A 114 4.53 18.33 7.35
N ASN A 115 4.71 19.40 8.15
CA ASN A 115 4.53 20.76 7.65
C ASN A 115 5.61 21.19 6.64
N ASP A 116 6.76 20.51 6.62
CA ASP A 116 7.84 20.74 5.66
C ASP A 116 7.67 19.85 4.41
N GLY A 117 6.57 19.09 4.33
CA GLY A 117 6.30 18.15 3.25
C GLY A 117 7.11 16.86 3.34
N GLN A 118 7.78 16.60 4.46
CA GLN A 118 8.61 15.41 4.65
C GLN A 118 7.77 14.29 5.25
N ASP A 119 7.75 13.14 4.58
CA ASP A 119 7.04 11.95 5.01
C ASP A 119 7.92 10.99 5.82
N SER A 120 7.36 9.85 6.23
CA SER A 120 8.09 8.88 7.05
C SER A 120 9.31 8.28 6.32
N LEU A 121 9.28 8.16 4.98
CA LEU A 121 10.41 7.65 4.21
C LEU A 121 11.56 8.66 4.22
N VAL A 122 11.26 9.95 4.01
CA VAL A 122 12.26 11.02 4.06
C VAL A 122 12.93 11.07 5.44
N HIS A 123 12.14 10.95 6.52
CA HIS A 123 12.68 10.90 7.88
C HIS A 123 13.52 9.64 8.14
N ALA A 124 13.22 8.50 7.50
CA ALA A 124 13.95 7.24 7.66
C ALA A 124 15.32 7.24 6.94
N LEU A 125 15.43 7.88 5.77
CA LEU A 125 16.67 7.97 4.97
C LEU A 125 17.87 8.48 5.78
N SER A 126 17.61 9.37 6.75
CA SER A 126 18.65 9.99 7.58
C SER A 126 19.09 9.16 8.79
N ARG A 127 18.54 7.95 9.00
CA ARG A 127 18.68 7.23 10.28
C ARG A 127 19.03 5.77 10.14
N ASP A 128 18.16 4.97 9.52
CA ASP A 128 18.18 3.52 9.62
C ASP A 128 17.61 2.85 8.35
N TYR A 129 18.43 2.03 7.71
CA TYR A 129 18.06 1.29 6.50
C TYR A 129 16.96 0.26 6.78
N ASP A 130 16.92 -0.35 7.96
CA ASP A 130 15.92 -1.38 8.28
C ASP A 130 14.51 -0.75 8.37
N VAL A 131 14.42 0.46 8.91
CA VAL A 131 13.15 1.21 9.01
C VAL A 131 12.71 1.65 7.61
N LEU A 132 13.64 2.11 6.78
CA LEU A 132 13.36 2.50 5.40
C LEU A 132 12.83 1.29 4.59
N ASP A 133 13.50 0.14 4.67
CA ASP A 133 13.10 -1.09 3.99
C ASP A 133 11.71 -1.55 4.45
N LEU A 134 11.42 -1.47 5.75
CA LEU A 134 10.09 -1.78 6.28
C LEU A 134 9.02 -0.85 5.69
N LEU A 135 9.26 0.47 5.65
CA LEU A 135 8.33 1.46 5.11
C LEU A 135 8.09 1.24 3.62
N LEU A 136 9.16 1.04 2.83
CA LEU A 136 9.07 0.74 1.40
C LEU A 136 8.27 -0.54 1.15
N SER A 137 8.52 -1.59 1.93
CA SER A 137 7.76 -2.84 1.83
C SER A 137 6.27 -2.64 2.14
N HIS A 138 5.94 -1.73 3.05
CA HIS A 138 4.54 -1.45 3.40
C HIS A 138 3.84 -0.59 2.34
N VAL A 139 4.52 0.39 1.76
CA VAL A 139 4.01 1.17 0.63
C VAL A 139 3.72 0.27 -0.56
N ALA A 140 4.61 -0.67 -0.88
CA ALA A 140 4.35 -1.67 -1.92
C ALA A 140 3.14 -2.58 -1.59
N LYS A 141 2.86 -2.79 -0.30
CA LYS A 141 1.71 -3.58 0.19
C LYS A 141 0.38 -2.84 0.23
N SER A 142 0.34 -1.52 0.11
CA SER A 142 -0.91 -0.74 0.22
C SER A 142 -1.63 -0.53 -1.11
N LYS A 143 -0.99 -0.86 -2.24
CA LYS A 143 -1.63 -0.85 -3.57
C LYS A 143 -2.42 -2.15 -3.73
N ASN A 144 -3.73 -2.02 -3.97
CA ASN A 144 -4.57 -3.12 -4.45
C ASN A 144 -4.43 -3.21 -5.96
N PHE A 145 -4.38 -4.42 -6.47
CA PHE A 145 -4.22 -4.75 -7.88
C PHE A 145 -5.37 -5.66 -8.32
N GLU A 146 -6.02 -5.27 -9.40
CA GLU A 146 -6.97 -6.11 -10.11
C GLU A 146 -6.27 -6.76 -11.31
N LEU A 147 -6.03 -8.07 -11.21
CA LEU A 147 -5.31 -8.86 -12.20
C LEU A 147 -6.28 -9.78 -12.94
N THR A 148 -6.34 -9.65 -14.25
CA THR A 148 -7.13 -10.54 -15.10
C THR A 148 -6.20 -11.52 -15.83
N PHE A 149 -6.41 -12.82 -15.61
CA PHE A 149 -5.74 -13.86 -16.39
C PHE A 149 -6.63 -14.33 -17.52
N VAL A 150 -6.09 -14.31 -18.73
CA VAL A 150 -6.84 -14.68 -19.93
C VAL A 150 -6.32 -16.00 -20.47
N GLY A 151 -7.26 -16.93 -20.71
CA GLY A 151 -7.04 -18.18 -21.45
C GLY A 151 -6.39 -19.36 -20.71
N SER A 152 -6.45 -19.38 -19.38
CA SER A 152 -6.23 -20.63 -18.63
C SER A 152 -7.48 -21.51 -18.66
N SER A 153 -7.31 -22.84 -18.77
CA SER A 153 -8.39 -23.81 -18.58
C SER A 153 -9.07 -23.61 -17.21
N PRO A 154 -10.39 -23.88 -17.07
CA PRO A 154 -11.08 -23.75 -15.79
C PRO A 154 -10.33 -24.48 -14.66
N GLY A 155 -9.93 -23.74 -13.62
CA GLY A 155 -9.16 -24.24 -12.48
C GLY A 155 -7.65 -24.00 -12.53
N GLU A 156 -7.05 -23.76 -13.70
CA GLU A 156 -5.61 -23.50 -13.83
C GLU A 156 -5.22 -22.09 -13.34
N HIS A 157 -6.15 -21.12 -13.38
CA HIS A 157 -5.93 -19.76 -12.83
C HIS A 157 -5.53 -19.77 -11.36
N ARG A 158 -5.93 -20.79 -10.57
CA ARG A 158 -5.53 -20.91 -9.16
C ARG A 158 -4.06 -21.26 -9.00
N LYS A 159 -3.49 -22.05 -9.92
CA LYS A 159 -2.06 -22.35 -9.91
C LYS A 159 -1.26 -21.10 -10.24
N VAL A 160 -1.72 -20.34 -11.23
CA VAL A 160 -1.10 -19.07 -11.63
C VAL A 160 -1.23 -18.02 -10.52
N GLU A 161 -2.41 -17.90 -9.90
CA GLU A 161 -2.64 -17.05 -8.72
C GLU A 161 -1.70 -17.45 -7.57
N GLN A 162 -1.64 -18.73 -7.22
CA GLN A 162 -0.82 -19.20 -6.11
C GLN A 162 0.68 -19.05 -6.40
N TRP A 163 1.09 -19.27 -7.65
CA TRP A 163 2.43 -18.96 -8.12
C TRP A 163 2.72 -17.46 -8.03
N PHE A 164 1.80 -16.60 -8.45
CA PHE A 164 1.95 -15.14 -8.41
C PHE A 164 2.14 -14.66 -6.97
N LEU A 165 1.34 -15.16 -6.03
CA LEU A 165 1.44 -14.84 -4.61
C LEU A 165 2.75 -15.35 -3.98
N ASN A 166 3.28 -16.48 -4.46
CA ASN A 166 4.53 -17.04 -3.94
C ASN A 166 5.79 -16.38 -4.51
N ASN A 167 5.71 -15.79 -5.70
CA ASN A 167 6.86 -15.25 -6.43
C ASN A 167 6.88 -13.73 -6.55
N THR A 168 5.82 -13.05 -6.12
CA THR A 168 5.75 -11.57 -6.07
C THR A 168 5.64 -11.09 -4.62
N CYS A 169 5.83 -9.80 -4.40
CA CYS A 169 5.60 -9.16 -3.10
C CYS A 169 4.11 -8.82 -2.83
N ILE A 170 3.20 -9.22 -3.72
CA ILE A 170 1.77 -8.92 -3.67
C ILE A 170 1.06 -10.02 -2.88
N ASN A 171 0.32 -9.64 -1.84
CA ASN A 171 -0.42 -10.59 -0.99
C ASN A 171 -1.83 -10.86 -1.53
N ARG A 172 -2.45 -11.96 -1.08
CA ARG A 172 -3.81 -12.36 -1.52
C ARG A 172 -4.87 -11.28 -1.34
N ASN A 173 -4.76 -10.50 -0.27
CA ASN A 173 -5.70 -9.44 0.08
C ASN A 173 -5.56 -8.21 -0.83
N GLN A 174 -4.44 -8.08 -1.51
CA GLN A 174 -4.16 -7.01 -2.47
C GLN A 174 -4.51 -7.43 -3.91
N LEU A 175 -4.85 -8.70 -4.14
CA LEU A 175 -4.98 -9.26 -5.48
C LEU A 175 -6.41 -9.74 -5.72
N THR A 176 -7.13 -9.03 -6.59
CA THR A 176 -8.38 -9.56 -7.16
C THR A 176 -8.02 -10.27 -8.45
N VAL A 177 -8.13 -11.59 -8.45
CA VAL A 177 -7.94 -12.39 -9.65
C VAL A 177 -9.26 -12.60 -10.35
N ARG A 178 -9.38 -12.14 -11.60
CA ARG A 178 -10.47 -12.51 -12.49
C ARG A 178 -10.03 -13.68 -13.36
N GLY A 179 -10.79 -14.77 -13.28
CA GLY A 179 -10.55 -16.00 -14.02
C GLY A 179 -11.25 -16.04 -15.37
N TYR A 180 -10.83 -17.01 -16.19
CA TYR A 180 -11.38 -17.46 -17.47
C TYR A 180 -12.76 -16.89 -17.87
N CYS A 181 -12.78 -16.12 -18.95
CA CYS A 181 -14.00 -15.65 -19.62
C CYS A 181 -13.94 -16.03 -21.10
N CYS A 182 -14.94 -16.79 -21.58
CA CYS A 182 -15.08 -17.18 -22.99
C CYS A 182 -15.89 -16.15 -23.79
N ASP A 183 -16.69 -15.34 -23.11
CA ASP A 183 -17.50 -14.31 -23.73
C ASP A 183 -16.64 -13.06 -24.01
N PRO A 184 -16.54 -12.62 -25.27
CA PRO A 184 -15.70 -11.47 -25.63
C PRO A 184 -16.14 -10.16 -24.96
N GLU A 185 -17.44 -9.95 -24.74
CA GLU A 185 -17.97 -8.70 -24.20
C GLU A 185 -17.77 -8.63 -22.68
N GLU A 186 -18.00 -9.74 -21.98
CA GLU A 186 -17.67 -9.86 -20.56
C GLU A 186 -16.16 -9.72 -20.33
N LEU A 187 -15.33 -10.32 -21.20
CA LEU A 187 -13.86 -10.20 -21.12
C LEU A 187 -13.39 -8.75 -21.32
N LYS A 188 -14.00 -8.03 -22.27
CA LYS A 188 -13.76 -6.60 -22.48
C LYS A 188 -14.12 -5.77 -21.24
N MET A 189 -15.25 -6.07 -20.61
CA MET A 189 -15.64 -5.41 -19.35
C MET A 189 -14.68 -5.73 -18.20
N MET A 190 -14.11 -6.94 -18.15
CA MET A 190 -13.08 -7.27 -17.17
C MET A 190 -11.81 -6.44 -17.37
N PHE A 191 -11.40 -6.21 -18.61
CA PHE A 191 -10.23 -5.39 -18.92
C PHE A 191 -10.36 -3.96 -18.41
N TYR A 192 -11.49 -3.28 -18.64
CA TYR A 192 -11.70 -1.92 -18.12
C TYR A 192 -11.58 -1.78 -16.60
N GLN A 193 -11.66 -2.89 -15.87
CA GLN A 193 -11.60 -2.93 -14.41
C GLN A 193 -10.27 -3.49 -13.91
N SER A 194 -9.34 -3.82 -14.81
CA SER A 194 -8.05 -4.44 -14.46
C SER A 194 -6.93 -3.42 -14.42
N ASP A 195 -6.05 -3.54 -13.42
CA ASP A 195 -4.78 -2.82 -13.35
C ASP A 195 -3.70 -3.47 -14.22
N LEU A 196 -3.83 -4.78 -14.48
CA LEU A 196 -2.92 -5.58 -15.27
C LEU A 196 -3.64 -6.78 -15.90
N VAL A 197 -3.25 -7.12 -17.12
CA VAL A 197 -3.70 -8.35 -17.80
C VAL A 197 -2.50 -9.25 -18.05
N ALA A 198 -2.63 -10.53 -17.71
CA ALA A 198 -1.60 -11.54 -17.93
C ALA A 198 -2.13 -12.66 -18.84
N LEU A 199 -1.34 -12.99 -19.89
CA LEU A 199 -1.62 -14.01 -20.91
C LEU A 199 -0.50 -15.07 -20.92
N PRO A 200 -0.52 -16.02 -19.96
CA PRO A 200 0.58 -16.97 -19.74
C PRO A 200 0.46 -18.29 -20.54
N SER A 201 -0.31 -18.33 -21.64
CA SER A 201 -0.46 -19.57 -22.46
C SER A 201 -1.09 -19.29 -23.83
N ARG A 202 -1.15 -20.32 -24.69
CA ARG A 202 -1.78 -20.30 -26.02
C ARG A 202 -3.25 -19.90 -25.95
N THR A 203 -3.49 -18.59 -26.03
CA THR A 203 -4.82 -17.99 -26.11
C THR A 203 -5.23 -17.82 -27.56
N GLU A 204 -5.53 -18.94 -28.24
CA GLU A 204 -6.06 -18.89 -29.60
C GLU A 204 -7.43 -18.16 -29.59
N GLY A 205 -7.58 -17.12 -30.43
CA GLY A 205 -8.83 -16.36 -30.58
C GLY A 205 -8.97 -15.08 -29.77
N PHE A 206 -8.04 -14.77 -28.85
CA PHE A 206 -8.16 -13.59 -27.96
C PHE A 206 -7.33 -12.37 -28.39
N GLY A 207 -6.61 -12.44 -29.52
CA GLY A 207 -5.71 -11.35 -29.95
C GLY A 207 -6.39 -10.01 -30.20
N LEU A 208 -7.58 -10.00 -30.78
CA LEU A 208 -8.38 -8.77 -30.94
C LEU A 208 -8.81 -8.18 -29.61
N VAL A 209 -9.21 -9.02 -28.66
CA VAL A 209 -9.66 -8.58 -27.33
C VAL A 209 -8.46 -8.10 -26.50
N ALA A 210 -7.30 -8.75 -26.61
CA ALA A 210 -6.06 -8.26 -26.02
C ALA A 210 -5.63 -6.90 -26.60
N LEU A 211 -5.83 -6.66 -27.90
CA LEU A 211 -5.63 -5.33 -28.51
C LEU A 211 -6.62 -4.29 -27.98
N GLU A 212 -7.86 -4.69 -27.66
CA GLU A 212 -8.80 -3.81 -26.95
C GLU A 212 -8.34 -3.50 -25.52
N ALA A 213 -7.76 -4.47 -24.80
CA ALA A 213 -7.16 -4.23 -23.48
C ALA A 213 -6.01 -3.22 -23.56
N ILE A 214 -5.09 -3.43 -24.51
CA ILE A 214 -3.99 -2.49 -24.73
C ILE A 214 -4.53 -1.13 -25.13
N SER A 215 -5.61 -1.10 -25.92
CA SER A 215 -6.32 0.13 -26.22
C SER A 215 -6.90 0.77 -24.95
N GLY A 216 -7.43 0.02 -24.00
CA GLY A 216 -7.89 0.57 -22.72
C GLY A 216 -6.79 1.16 -21.82
N CYS A 217 -5.55 1.28 -22.30
CA CYS A 217 -4.40 1.76 -21.52
C CYS A 217 -4.06 0.83 -20.36
N ILE A 218 -4.45 -0.44 -20.52
CA ILE A 218 -4.20 -1.50 -19.57
C ILE A 218 -2.92 -2.20 -20.01
N PRO A 219 -1.93 -2.33 -19.11
CA PRO A 219 -0.74 -3.08 -19.42
C PRO A 219 -1.05 -4.56 -19.59
N VAL A 220 -0.36 -5.17 -20.55
CA VAL A 220 -0.56 -6.57 -20.90
C VAL A 220 0.77 -7.30 -20.90
N LEU A 221 0.89 -8.32 -20.06
CA LEU A 221 2.01 -9.25 -20.07
C LEU A 221 1.64 -10.46 -20.89
N VAL A 222 2.45 -10.78 -21.90
CA VAL A 222 2.13 -11.76 -22.93
C VAL A 222 3.26 -12.77 -23.04
N SER A 223 2.95 -14.06 -22.91
CA SER A 223 3.88 -15.14 -23.25
C SER A 223 4.27 -15.09 -24.73
N CYS A 224 5.55 -15.31 -25.06
CA CYS A 224 6.01 -15.44 -26.45
C CYS A 224 5.34 -16.59 -27.22
N GLU A 225 4.75 -17.56 -26.50
CA GLU A 225 4.04 -18.70 -27.07
C GLU A 225 2.58 -18.39 -27.46
N SER A 226 2.08 -17.19 -27.16
CA SER A 226 0.71 -16.78 -27.50
C SER A 226 0.60 -16.21 -28.92
N GLY A 227 -0.59 -16.36 -29.54
CA GLY A 227 -0.86 -15.75 -30.84
C GLY A 227 -0.84 -14.21 -30.82
N VAL A 228 -1.08 -13.60 -29.66
CA VAL A 228 -0.97 -12.16 -29.46
C VAL A 228 0.49 -11.71 -29.48
N ALA A 229 1.39 -12.46 -28.84
CA ALA A 229 2.82 -12.17 -28.90
C ALA A 229 3.34 -12.24 -30.34
N GLU A 230 2.91 -13.23 -31.12
CA GLU A 230 3.30 -13.31 -32.54
C GLU A 230 2.88 -12.06 -33.33
N ALA A 231 1.65 -11.58 -33.12
CA ALA A 231 1.17 -10.36 -33.76
C ALA A 231 1.90 -9.09 -33.27
N LEU A 232 2.34 -9.07 -32.00
CA LEU A 232 3.05 -7.95 -31.41
C LEU A 232 4.56 -7.96 -31.67
N LYS A 233 5.18 -9.09 -32.06
CA LYS A 233 6.62 -9.17 -32.38
C LYS A 233 7.03 -8.20 -33.49
N GLU A 234 6.17 -8.00 -34.48
CA GLU A 234 6.40 -7.11 -35.61
C GLU A 234 6.00 -5.65 -35.31
N VAL A 235 5.43 -5.38 -34.13
CA VAL A 235 4.89 -4.07 -33.74
C VAL A 235 5.72 -3.46 -32.63
N GLU A 236 6.38 -2.34 -32.92
CA GLU A 236 7.24 -1.69 -31.94
C GLU A 236 6.43 -0.97 -30.85
N GLY A 237 6.71 -1.29 -29.58
CA GLY A 237 6.50 -0.42 -28.41
C GLY A 237 5.06 -0.22 -27.90
N GLY A 238 4.89 -0.29 -26.57
CA GLY A 238 3.65 -0.05 -25.82
C GLY A 238 3.84 -0.46 -24.35
N CYS A 239 2.78 -0.40 -23.52
CA CYS A 239 2.78 -1.02 -22.18
C CYS A 239 2.57 -2.56 -22.22
N SER A 240 2.78 -3.17 -23.39
CA SER A 240 2.67 -4.60 -23.61
C SER A 240 4.06 -5.22 -23.63
N PHE A 241 4.29 -6.23 -22.78
CA PHE A 241 5.58 -6.91 -22.67
C PHE A 241 5.45 -8.33 -23.17
N ILE A 242 6.32 -8.71 -24.09
CA ILE A 242 6.46 -10.09 -24.54
C ILE A 242 7.52 -10.75 -23.66
N MET A 243 7.12 -11.82 -22.98
CA MET A 243 7.94 -12.60 -22.04
C MET A 243 8.50 -13.82 -22.75
N GLU A 244 9.77 -14.15 -22.51
CA GLU A 244 10.40 -15.30 -23.17
C GLU A 244 9.84 -16.65 -22.69
N SER A 245 9.41 -16.74 -21.42
CA SER A 245 8.82 -17.98 -20.89
C SER A 245 7.78 -17.73 -19.81
N ASP A 246 6.73 -18.55 -19.79
CA ASP A 246 5.73 -18.61 -18.72
C ASP A 246 6.30 -19.14 -17.40
N GLY A 247 7.47 -19.77 -17.44
CA GLY A 247 8.14 -20.33 -16.26
C GLY A 247 9.04 -19.34 -15.51
N ASP A 248 9.38 -18.18 -16.08
CA ASP A 248 10.35 -17.27 -15.47
C ASP A 248 9.70 -16.33 -14.45
N ALA A 249 9.55 -16.84 -13.23
CA ALA A 249 8.93 -16.12 -12.15
C ALA A 249 9.59 -14.79 -11.80
N GLN A 250 10.91 -14.70 -11.97
CA GLN A 250 11.66 -13.50 -11.66
C GLN A 250 11.41 -12.42 -12.72
N GLU A 251 11.41 -12.79 -14.00
CA GLU A 251 11.12 -11.86 -15.07
C GLU A 251 9.69 -11.32 -14.96
N TRP A 252 8.70 -12.19 -14.73
CA TRP A 252 7.31 -11.78 -14.52
C TRP A 252 7.19 -10.82 -13.34
N ALA A 253 7.77 -11.16 -12.19
CA ALA A 253 7.75 -10.31 -10.99
C ALA A 253 8.45 -8.96 -11.20
N GLN A 254 9.48 -8.90 -12.05
CA GLN A 254 10.14 -7.65 -12.43
C GLN A 254 9.21 -6.78 -13.28
N ARG A 255 8.62 -7.32 -14.36
CA ARG A 255 7.75 -6.53 -15.25
C ARG A 255 6.51 -5.99 -14.55
N ILE A 256 5.95 -6.78 -13.63
CA ILE A 256 4.82 -6.34 -12.80
C ILE A 256 5.21 -5.11 -11.97
N ARG A 257 6.43 -5.09 -11.41
CA ARG A 257 6.93 -3.94 -10.65
C ARG A 257 7.10 -2.71 -11.53
N GLU A 258 7.77 -2.85 -12.66
CA GLU A 258 7.93 -1.78 -13.66
C GLU A 258 6.57 -1.19 -14.05
N MET A 259 5.56 -2.05 -14.26
CA MET A 259 4.21 -1.62 -14.60
C MET A 259 3.49 -0.90 -13.47
N SER A 260 3.72 -1.32 -12.23
CA SER A 260 3.10 -0.71 -11.06
C SER A 260 3.57 0.72 -10.82
N GLU A 261 4.72 1.11 -11.37
CA GLU A 261 5.33 2.44 -11.21
C GLU A 261 4.81 3.47 -12.24
N LEU A 262 4.27 3.01 -13.39
CA LEU A 262 3.76 3.92 -14.43
C LEU A 262 2.48 4.65 -14.00
N SER A 263 2.42 5.97 -14.27
CA SER A 263 1.23 6.79 -14.09
C SER A 263 0.14 6.44 -15.12
N ALA A 264 -1.11 6.88 -14.85
CA ALA A 264 -2.20 6.69 -15.79
C ALA A 264 -1.94 7.41 -17.12
N GLU A 265 -1.33 8.59 -17.07
CA GLU A 265 -0.95 9.38 -18.25
C GLU A 265 0.15 8.68 -19.07
N GLU A 266 1.15 8.10 -18.41
CA GLU A 266 2.21 7.35 -19.09
C GLU A 266 1.67 6.09 -19.79
N ARG A 267 0.74 5.38 -19.13
CA ARG A 267 0.06 4.21 -19.70
C ARG A 267 -0.77 4.58 -20.93
N ASP A 268 -1.50 5.71 -20.86
CA ASP A 268 -2.30 6.21 -21.98
C ASP A 268 -1.44 6.58 -23.19
N ALA A 269 -0.36 7.33 -22.97
CA ALA A 269 0.57 7.70 -24.02
C ALA A 269 1.18 6.46 -24.72
N ASN A 270 1.57 5.44 -23.94
CA ASN A 270 2.13 4.20 -24.48
C ASN A 270 1.10 3.37 -25.26
N ALA A 271 -0.15 3.32 -24.81
CA ALA A 271 -1.23 2.65 -25.51
C ALA A 271 -1.55 3.31 -26.85
N VAL A 272 -1.63 4.65 -26.89
CA VAL A 272 -1.80 5.41 -28.14
C VAL A 272 -0.67 5.08 -29.12
N LYS A 273 0.58 5.09 -28.65
CA LYS A 273 1.75 4.76 -29.48
C LYS A 273 1.68 3.36 -30.07
N LEU A 274 1.32 2.34 -29.29
CA LEU A 274 1.20 0.97 -29.80
C LEU A 274 0.12 0.88 -30.89
N ARG A 275 -1.04 1.50 -30.69
CA ARG A 275 -2.13 1.48 -31.70
C ARG A 275 -1.69 2.09 -33.02
N GLU A 276 -0.96 3.20 -32.97
CA GLU A 276 -0.41 3.84 -34.17
C GLU A 276 0.58 2.93 -34.88
N ASN A 277 1.47 2.27 -34.14
CA ASN A 277 2.45 1.35 -34.70
C ASN A 277 1.79 0.09 -35.27
N TYR A 278 0.79 -0.47 -34.58
CA TYR A 278 0.03 -1.61 -35.06
C TYR A 278 -0.62 -1.32 -36.42
N ARG A 279 -1.28 -0.16 -36.57
CA ARG A 279 -1.89 0.26 -37.85
C ARG A 279 -0.91 0.43 -39.00
N LYS A 280 0.39 0.66 -38.73
CA LYS A 280 1.42 0.73 -39.77
C LYS A 280 1.80 -0.65 -40.28
N VAL A 281 1.82 -1.65 -39.40
CA VAL A 281 2.19 -3.04 -39.71
C VAL A 281 1.00 -3.80 -40.32
N TYR A 282 -0.20 -3.56 -39.78
CA TYR A 282 -1.46 -4.20 -40.17
C TYR A 282 -2.50 -3.13 -40.55
N PRO A 283 -2.48 -2.63 -41.81
CA PRO A 283 -3.40 -1.60 -42.31
C PRO A 283 -4.84 -2.08 -42.53
#